data_AF-A1WTL4-F1
#
_entry.id   AF-A1WTL4-F1
#
_cell.length_a   1.000
_cell.length_b   1.000
_cell.length_c   1.000
_cell.angle_alpha   90.00
_cell.angle_beta   90.00
_cell.angle_gamma   90.00
#
_symmetry.space_group_name_H-M   'P 1'
#
loop_
_entity.id
_entity.type
_entity.pdbx_description
1 polymer ?
#
loop_
_entity_poly.entity_id
_entity_poly.type
_entity_poly.pdbx_seq_one_letter_code
_entity_poly.pdbx_strand_id
1 'polypeptide(L)'
;MTYQALARKWRPRRFEDVAGQEHVLRALANALADGRLHHAYLFSGTRGVGKTTVARILAKCLNCEHGITAEPCGTCDSCRELDAGRFVDLIEVDAASRTKVEDTRELLDNVQYAPTRGRFKIYLIDEVHMLSSHSFNALLKTLEEPPDHVKFLLATTDPQKLPVTVLSRCLQFHLRRLSSTLIRDRLLALAEEEGVTVDAGAAARLARAADGSLRDALSLLDQALAFGEGAARDDEVAAMLGAIERRHVLEVLTALADGDGAALVTAARHMAEVAADFDEALAELVATVHSLALAQQVPSAIGDDEPERDRLLALAERIDAEDLQLYYQIGVNARRDLPYAPDPATGFEMALLRMHAFRPAEGAPRVAAPTDGGRSGTDGGAPVAGGGGAQAGGGPAANASAGVAPPEPAAPPPGEAVGAEGATDEDAVARWTQIVGGLSGPLRMIAAHCEWVGREGARVILRLDESHEYLNNAERRERLQTALGEAFGETITLQIDIGPTRWTPAMAERQQAQERQAEAEQALAGDPALQGLCEAFDGQLHGVRPADGEGNHP
;
A
#
# COMPACT_ATOMS: atom_id res chain seq x y z
N MET A 1 28.81 19.65 -16.16
CA MET A 1 28.54 18.20 -15.98
C MET A 1 27.13 18.08 -15.46
N THR A 2 26.30 17.21 -16.05
CA THR A 2 24.91 17.02 -15.62
C THR A 2 24.91 16.45 -14.21
N TYR A 3 24.31 17.17 -13.25
CA TYR A 3 24.17 16.68 -11.88
C TYR A 3 23.45 15.33 -11.87
N GLN A 4 24.04 14.33 -11.24
CA GLN A 4 23.46 13.00 -11.09
C GLN A 4 23.18 12.77 -9.61
N ALA A 5 21.91 12.52 -9.26
CA ALA A 5 21.50 12.21 -7.90
C ALA A 5 22.36 11.09 -7.28
N LEU A 6 22.73 11.23 -6.01
CA LEU A 6 23.59 10.31 -5.26
C LEU A 6 23.02 8.88 -5.28
N ALA A 7 21.69 8.76 -5.13
CA ALA A 7 20.99 7.47 -5.19
C ALA A 7 21.20 6.71 -6.53
N ARG A 8 21.50 7.42 -7.63
CA ARG A 8 21.82 6.82 -8.92
C ARG A 8 23.32 6.62 -9.10
N LYS A 9 24.14 7.57 -8.65
CA LYS A 9 25.60 7.53 -8.76
C LYS A 9 26.19 6.37 -7.95
N TRP A 10 25.73 6.20 -6.71
CA TRP A 10 26.20 5.21 -5.76
C TRP A 10 25.43 3.90 -5.76
N ARG A 11 24.63 3.65 -6.81
CA ARG A 11 23.93 2.37 -6.94
C ARG A 11 24.98 1.23 -7.01
N PRO A 12 24.92 0.25 -6.08
CA PRO A 12 25.83 -0.90 -6.06
C PRO A 12 25.91 -1.61 -7.42
N ARG A 13 27.13 -2.02 -7.82
CA ARG A 13 27.39 -2.71 -9.10
C ARG A 13 27.85 -4.15 -8.92
N ARG A 14 28.25 -4.52 -7.70
CA ARG A 14 28.65 -5.87 -7.28
C ARG A 14 27.90 -6.26 -6.01
N PHE A 15 27.82 -7.56 -5.74
CA PHE A 15 27.15 -8.04 -4.52
C PHE A 15 27.82 -7.53 -3.24
N GLU A 16 29.14 -7.40 -3.23
CA GLU A 16 29.93 -6.90 -2.09
C GLU A 16 29.59 -5.44 -1.72
N ASP A 17 29.12 -4.65 -2.69
CA ASP A 17 28.78 -3.24 -2.49
C ASP A 17 27.37 -3.06 -1.87
N VAL A 18 26.58 -4.14 -1.78
CA VAL A 18 25.21 -4.10 -1.27
C VAL A 18 25.20 -4.23 0.25
N ALA A 19 24.76 -3.18 0.93
CA ALA A 19 24.71 -3.14 2.40
C ALA A 19 23.59 -4.03 2.98
N GLY A 20 23.90 -4.82 4.02
CA GLY A 20 22.94 -5.40 4.97
C GLY A 20 22.05 -6.55 4.47
N GLN A 21 22.33 -7.12 3.30
CA GLN A 21 21.55 -8.21 2.69
C GLN A 21 22.36 -9.52 2.56
N GLU A 22 23.29 -9.76 3.49
CA GLU A 22 24.30 -10.82 3.40
C GLU A 22 23.66 -12.21 3.21
N HIS A 23 22.50 -12.47 3.82
CA HIS A 23 21.80 -13.74 3.68
C HIS A 23 21.31 -13.99 2.26
N VAL A 24 20.80 -12.97 1.56
CA VAL A 24 20.35 -13.06 0.16
C VAL A 24 21.56 -13.19 -0.77
N LEU A 25 22.55 -12.31 -0.58
CA LEU A 25 23.72 -12.23 -1.46
C LEU A 25 24.53 -13.53 -1.42
N ARG A 26 24.72 -14.12 -0.23
CA ARG A 26 25.40 -15.41 -0.09
C ARG A 26 24.64 -16.55 -0.77
N ALA A 27 23.31 -16.57 -0.66
CA ALA A 27 22.49 -17.59 -1.31
C ALA A 27 22.56 -17.49 -2.84
N LEU A 28 22.52 -16.27 -3.39
CA LEU A 28 22.68 -16.03 -4.83
C LEU A 28 24.10 -16.39 -5.32
N ALA A 29 25.14 -15.99 -4.58
CA ALA A 29 26.52 -16.31 -4.92
C ALA A 29 26.75 -17.84 -4.98
N ASN A 30 26.23 -18.57 -3.98
CA ASN A 30 26.31 -20.03 -3.97
C ASN A 30 25.53 -20.67 -5.13
N ALA A 31 24.32 -20.18 -5.44
CA ALA A 31 23.52 -20.69 -6.54
C ALA A 31 24.21 -20.50 -7.91
N LEU A 32 24.91 -19.37 -8.10
CA LEU A 32 25.71 -19.10 -9.30
C LEU A 32 26.93 -20.04 -9.37
N ALA A 33 27.64 -20.23 -8.27
CA ALA A 33 28.83 -21.09 -8.21
C ALA A 33 28.49 -22.56 -8.48
N ASP A 34 27.35 -23.04 -7.96
CA ASP A 34 26.89 -24.42 -8.14
C ASP A 34 26.16 -24.66 -9.47
N GLY A 35 25.95 -23.62 -10.29
CA GLY A 35 25.17 -23.70 -11.53
C GLY A 35 23.68 -24.01 -11.32
N ARG A 36 23.16 -23.82 -10.10
CA ARG A 36 21.75 -24.08 -9.74
C ARG A 36 20.87 -22.87 -10.05
N LEU A 37 20.74 -22.57 -11.33
CA LEU A 37 20.05 -21.37 -11.81
C LEU A 37 18.54 -21.62 -11.93
N HIS A 38 17.76 -20.99 -11.06
CA HIS A 38 16.29 -20.98 -11.19
C HIS A 38 15.84 -20.19 -12.43
N HIS A 39 14.67 -20.49 -12.97
CA HIS A 39 14.10 -19.75 -14.10
C HIS A 39 13.44 -18.43 -13.66
N ALA A 40 12.97 -18.35 -12.42
CA ALA A 40 12.34 -17.16 -11.86
C ALA A 40 12.79 -16.85 -10.42
N TYR A 41 13.13 -15.60 -10.14
CA TYR A 41 13.55 -15.08 -8.84
C TYR A 41 12.58 -14.00 -8.40
N LEU A 42 12.11 -14.06 -7.15
CA LEU A 42 11.24 -13.04 -6.56
C LEU A 42 11.95 -12.33 -5.41
N PHE A 43 12.22 -11.05 -5.58
CA PHE A 43 12.75 -10.17 -4.55
C PHE A 43 11.61 -9.40 -3.88
N SER A 44 11.40 -9.64 -2.59
CA SER A 44 10.41 -8.94 -1.77
C SER A 44 11.07 -8.08 -0.70
N GLY A 45 10.39 -7.03 -0.25
CA GLY A 45 10.87 -6.14 0.81
C GLY A 45 10.38 -4.71 0.61
N THR A 46 10.57 -3.85 1.60
CA THR A 46 10.10 -2.46 1.55
C THR A 46 10.76 -1.67 0.40
N ARG A 47 10.21 -0.50 0.07
CA ARG A 47 10.79 0.35 -0.97
C ARG A 47 12.23 0.72 -0.61
N GLY A 48 13.10 0.77 -1.63
CA GLY A 48 14.47 1.28 -1.49
C GLY A 48 15.49 0.42 -0.72
N VAL A 49 15.14 -0.80 -0.27
CA VAL A 49 16.08 -1.77 0.35
C VAL A 49 17.05 -2.44 -0.63
N GLY A 50 16.92 -2.18 -1.94
CA GLY A 50 17.85 -2.69 -2.97
C GLY A 50 17.35 -3.84 -3.84
N LYS A 51 16.03 -4.12 -3.89
CA LYS A 51 15.44 -5.20 -4.71
C LYS A 51 15.90 -5.17 -6.18
N THR A 52 15.61 -4.07 -6.87
CA THR A 52 15.97 -3.84 -8.28
C THR A 52 17.49 -3.79 -8.48
N THR A 53 18.23 -3.30 -7.48
CA THR A 53 19.71 -3.29 -7.51
C THR A 53 20.27 -4.72 -7.51
N VAL A 54 19.83 -5.57 -6.58
CA VAL A 54 20.26 -6.97 -6.51
C VAL A 54 19.87 -7.73 -7.78
N ALA A 55 18.67 -7.49 -8.32
CA ALA A 55 18.23 -8.08 -9.57
C ALA A 55 19.13 -7.69 -10.76
N ARG A 56 19.51 -6.41 -10.88
CA ARG A 56 20.45 -5.95 -11.92
C ARG A 56 21.84 -6.55 -11.76
N ILE A 57 22.35 -6.67 -10.54
CA ILE A 57 23.64 -7.34 -10.30
C ILE A 57 23.54 -8.81 -10.70
N LEU A 58 22.46 -9.51 -10.35
CA LEU A 58 22.23 -10.89 -10.78
C LEU A 58 22.17 -11.01 -12.31
N ALA A 59 21.51 -10.08 -13.00
CA ALA A 59 21.50 -10.04 -14.47
C ALA A 59 22.92 -9.92 -15.05
N LYS A 60 23.78 -9.12 -14.42
CA LYS A 60 25.20 -8.96 -14.76
C LYS A 60 26.01 -10.24 -14.50
N CYS A 61 25.76 -10.91 -13.40
CA CYS A 61 26.37 -12.20 -13.07
C CYS A 61 26.03 -13.29 -14.11
N LEU A 62 24.79 -13.29 -14.61
CA LEU A 62 24.31 -14.27 -15.60
C LEU A 62 24.83 -14.00 -17.02
N ASN A 63 24.97 -12.73 -17.41
CA ASN A 63 25.33 -12.31 -18.77
C ASN A 63 26.78 -11.82 -18.92
N CYS A 64 27.64 -12.05 -17.94
CA CYS A 64 29.06 -11.73 -18.07
C CYS A 64 29.71 -12.59 -19.18
N GLU A 65 30.52 -11.95 -20.03
CA GLU A 65 31.20 -12.61 -21.14
C GLU A 65 32.19 -13.68 -20.64
N HIS A 66 32.84 -13.42 -19.50
CA HIS A 66 33.77 -14.33 -18.83
C HIS A 66 33.11 -15.59 -18.24
N GLY A 67 31.77 -15.70 -18.30
CA GLY A 67 31.01 -16.83 -17.78
C GLY A 67 30.02 -16.42 -16.69
N ILE A 68 29.23 -17.39 -16.24
CA ILE A 68 28.29 -17.20 -15.14
C ILE A 68 29.11 -17.21 -13.85
N THR A 69 29.10 -16.08 -13.12
CA THR A 69 29.95 -15.88 -11.94
C THR A 69 29.25 -14.99 -10.92
N ALA A 70 29.54 -15.20 -9.63
CA ALA A 70 29.10 -14.28 -8.56
C ALA A 70 29.86 -12.93 -8.59
N GLU A 71 31.03 -12.91 -9.23
CA GLU A 71 31.92 -11.75 -9.33
C GLU A 71 32.03 -11.29 -10.78
N PRO A 72 31.09 -10.46 -11.27
CA PRO A 72 31.12 -9.97 -12.64
C PRO A 72 32.33 -9.03 -12.84
N CYS A 73 33.03 -9.18 -13.97
CA CYS A 73 34.27 -8.44 -14.24
C CYS A 73 34.10 -6.91 -14.22
N GLY A 74 32.92 -6.39 -14.60
CA GLY A 74 32.65 -4.95 -14.67
C GLY A 74 33.28 -4.24 -15.87
N THR A 75 34.11 -4.93 -16.67
CA THR A 75 34.89 -4.34 -17.76
C THR A 75 34.50 -4.85 -19.14
N CYS A 76 33.80 -5.98 -19.27
CA CYS A 76 33.29 -6.43 -20.56
C CYS A 76 32.11 -5.57 -21.03
N ASP A 77 31.79 -5.65 -22.32
CA ASP A 77 30.74 -4.81 -22.92
C ASP A 77 29.37 -5.11 -22.32
N SER A 78 29.01 -6.39 -22.11
CA SER A 78 27.76 -6.75 -21.43
C SER A 78 27.67 -6.13 -20.02
N CYS A 79 28.76 -6.15 -19.26
CA CYS A 79 28.81 -5.53 -17.93
C CYS A 79 28.63 -4.00 -17.98
N ARG A 80 29.29 -3.33 -18.92
CA ARG A 80 29.21 -1.87 -19.10
C ARG A 80 27.83 -1.43 -19.58
N GLU A 81 27.23 -2.16 -20.52
CA GLU A 81 25.90 -1.89 -21.05
C GLU A 81 24.81 -2.11 -20.00
N LEU A 82 24.95 -3.13 -19.15
CA LEU A 82 24.05 -3.37 -18.01
C LEU A 82 24.13 -2.24 -16.98
N ASP A 83 25.34 -1.81 -16.61
CA ASP A 83 25.53 -0.68 -15.69
C ASP A 83 24.96 0.62 -16.27
N ALA A 84 25.03 0.79 -17.60
CA ALA A 84 24.49 1.93 -18.31
C ALA A 84 22.97 1.84 -18.58
N GLY A 85 22.33 0.70 -18.29
CA GLY A 85 20.90 0.47 -18.55
C GLY A 85 20.53 0.41 -20.04
N ARG A 86 21.45 -0.04 -20.91
CA ARG A 86 21.24 -0.13 -22.37
C ARG A 86 21.44 -1.54 -22.93
N PHE A 87 21.48 -2.54 -22.06
CA PHE A 87 21.71 -3.92 -22.47
C PHE A 87 20.43 -4.50 -23.12
N VAL A 88 20.54 -4.92 -24.38
CA VAL A 88 19.39 -5.32 -25.22
C VAL A 88 18.63 -6.51 -24.64
N ASP A 89 19.34 -7.48 -24.05
CA ASP A 89 18.73 -8.69 -23.49
C ASP A 89 18.30 -8.54 -22.02
N LEU A 90 18.33 -7.32 -21.46
CA LEU A 90 17.69 -6.99 -20.19
C LEU A 90 16.49 -6.09 -20.47
N ILE A 91 15.30 -6.68 -20.38
CA ILE A 91 14.04 -5.96 -20.56
C ILE A 91 13.53 -5.56 -19.18
N GLU A 92 13.51 -4.26 -18.92
CA GLU A 92 13.02 -3.70 -17.68
C GLU A 92 11.59 -3.18 -17.84
N VAL A 93 10.70 -3.67 -16.99
CA VAL A 93 9.30 -3.29 -16.95
C VAL A 93 8.98 -2.81 -15.55
N ASP A 94 8.59 -1.54 -15.43
CA ASP A 94 8.00 -1.02 -14.20
C ASP A 94 6.48 -1.10 -14.33
N ALA A 95 5.87 -2.03 -13.59
CA ALA A 95 4.45 -2.31 -13.63
C ALA A 95 3.59 -1.15 -13.09
N ALA A 96 4.17 -0.23 -12.31
CA ALA A 96 3.45 0.94 -11.81
C ALA A 96 3.39 2.08 -12.84
N SER A 97 4.38 2.19 -13.72
CA SER A 97 4.52 3.31 -14.66
C SER A 97 3.87 3.09 -16.03
N ARG A 98 3.68 1.83 -16.45
CA ARG A 98 3.08 1.52 -17.75
C ARG A 98 1.56 1.45 -17.63
N THR A 99 0.91 2.56 -17.89
CA THR A 99 -0.56 2.70 -17.97
C THR A 99 -1.20 1.94 -19.15
N LYS A 100 -0.41 1.33 -20.04
CA LYS A 100 -0.92 0.46 -21.10
C LYS A 100 -0.72 -1.00 -20.71
N VAL A 101 -1.80 -1.62 -20.26
CA VAL A 101 -1.91 -3.06 -19.98
C VAL A 101 -1.45 -3.92 -21.19
N GLU A 102 -1.54 -3.38 -22.40
CA GLU A 102 -1.16 -4.01 -23.67
C GLU A 102 0.37 -4.19 -23.82
N ASP A 103 1.17 -3.16 -23.48
CA ASP A 103 2.63 -3.17 -23.67
C ASP A 103 3.33 -4.33 -22.95
N THR A 104 2.81 -4.72 -21.77
CA THR A 104 3.42 -5.77 -20.96
C THR A 104 3.16 -7.16 -21.54
N ARG A 105 2.00 -7.34 -22.17
CA ARG A 105 1.64 -8.60 -22.82
C ARG A 105 2.47 -8.83 -24.07
N GLU A 106 2.60 -7.82 -24.93
CA GLU A 106 3.40 -7.93 -26.15
C GLU A 106 4.87 -8.26 -25.84
N LEU A 107 5.41 -7.71 -24.75
CA LEU A 107 6.76 -8.05 -24.29
C LEU A 107 6.90 -9.50 -23.82
N LEU A 108 5.85 -10.05 -23.19
CA LEU A 108 5.81 -11.44 -22.73
C LEU A 108 5.56 -12.43 -23.87
N ASP A 109 4.80 -12.05 -24.90
CA ASP A 109 4.62 -12.89 -26.10
C ASP A 109 5.95 -13.07 -26.86
N ASN A 110 6.84 -12.08 -26.78
CA ASN A 110 8.19 -12.13 -27.36
C ASN A 110 9.22 -12.93 -26.53
N VAL A 111 8.82 -13.61 -25.46
CA VAL A 111 9.73 -14.37 -24.59
C VAL A 111 10.34 -15.58 -25.29
N GLN A 112 9.65 -16.16 -26.28
CA GLN A 112 10.09 -17.37 -26.98
C GLN A 112 11.34 -17.15 -27.83
N TYR A 113 11.64 -15.91 -28.22
CA TYR A 113 12.80 -15.60 -29.05
C TYR A 113 14.11 -15.67 -28.27
N ALA A 114 15.14 -16.22 -28.91
CA ALA A 114 16.49 -16.33 -28.36
C ALA A 114 17.11 -14.94 -28.03
N PRO A 115 18.08 -14.88 -27.10
CA PRO A 115 18.80 -13.64 -26.80
C PRO A 115 19.63 -13.18 -28.01
N THR A 116 19.83 -11.87 -28.12
CA THR A 116 20.56 -11.27 -29.25
C THR A 116 22.08 -11.35 -29.06
N ARG A 117 22.55 -11.07 -27.85
CA ARG A 117 23.98 -10.97 -27.51
C ARG A 117 24.34 -11.72 -26.22
N GLY A 118 23.46 -11.68 -25.22
CA GLY A 118 23.64 -12.30 -23.91
C GLY A 118 23.50 -13.81 -23.93
N ARG A 119 23.86 -14.44 -22.81
CA ARG A 119 23.59 -15.87 -22.56
C ARG A 119 22.12 -16.10 -22.23
N PHE A 120 21.51 -15.15 -21.53
CA PHE A 120 20.12 -15.17 -21.12
C PHE A 120 19.41 -13.88 -21.50
N LYS A 121 18.15 -14.03 -21.91
CA LYS A 121 17.18 -12.94 -22.03
C LYS A 121 16.48 -12.78 -20.70
N ILE A 122 16.68 -11.63 -20.06
CA ILE A 122 16.28 -11.38 -18.68
C ILE A 122 15.13 -10.38 -18.66
N TYR A 123 14.04 -10.76 -18.02
CA TYR A 123 12.88 -9.90 -17.78
C TYR A 123 12.90 -9.44 -16.33
N LEU A 124 13.21 -8.17 -16.10
CA LEU A 124 13.16 -7.53 -14.79
C LEU A 124 11.85 -6.76 -14.64
N ILE A 125 10.94 -7.29 -13.82
CA ILE A 125 9.63 -6.69 -13.58
C ILE A 125 9.62 -6.10 -12.16
N ASP A 126 9.63 -4.77 -12.07
CA ASP A 126 9.52 -4.03 -10.81
C ASP A 126 8.06 -3.78 -10.44
N GLU A 127 7.79 -3.75 -9.15
CA GLU A 127 6.46 -3.72 -8.53
C GLU A 127 5.46 -4.70 -9.19
N VAL A 128 5.88 -5.96 -9.38
CA VAL A 128 5.12 -7.00 -10.12
C VAL A 128 3.67 -7.17 -9.62
N HIS A 129 3.38 -6.85 -8.36
CA HIS A 129 2.02 -6.90 -7.79
C HIS A 129 1.04 -5.90 -8.42
N MET A 130 1.54 -4.90 -9.18
CA MET A 130 0.74 -3.92 -9.90
C MET A 130 0.31 -4.41 -11.30
N LEU A 131 0.76 -5.60 -11.74
CA LEU A 131 0.34 -6.17 -13.01
C LEU A 131 -1.17 -6.46 -13.03
N SER A 132 -1.78 -6.33 -14.21
CA SER A 132 -3.17 -6.74 -14.42
C SER A 132 -3.32 -8.26 -14.33
N SER A 133 -4.53 -8.74 -13.99
CA SER A 133 -4.86 -10.18 -13.96
C SER A 133 -4.55 -10.89 -15.29
N HIS A 134 -4.75 -10.20 -16.42
CA HIS A 134 -4.46 -10.74 -17.75
C HIS A 134 -2.95 -10.90 -17.98
N SER A 135 -2.14 -9.92 -17.57
CA SER A 135 -0.68 -9.97 -17.66
C SER A 135 -0.10 -11.07 -16.76
N PHE A 136 -0.68 -11.30 -15.58
CA PHE A 136 -0.32 -12.42 -14.71
C PHE A 136 -0.58 -13.78 -15.36
N ASN A 137 -1.71 -13.96 -16.03
CA ASN A 137 -2.02 -15.21 -16.72
C ASN A 137 -1.06 -15.49 -17.89
N ALA A 138 -0.63 -14.46 -18.61
CA ALA A 138 0.41 -14.59 -19.64
C ALA A 138 1.75 -15.04 -19.02
N LEU A 139 2.16 -14.41 -17.91
CA LEU A 139 3.36 -14.77 -17.18
C LEU A 139 3.30 -16.21 -16.65
N LEU A 140 2.15 -16.67 -16.14
CA LEU A 140 1.98 -18.03 -15.60
C LEU A 140 2.27 -19.11 -16.65
N LYS A 141 1.78 -18.94 -17.89
CA LYS A 141 2.05 -19.89 -18.98
C LYS A 141 3.54 -20.06 -19.22
N THR A 142 4.29 -18.95 -19.20
CA THR A 142 5.73 -18.97 -19.41
C THR A 142 6.53 -19.39 -18.17
N LEU A 143 6.01 -19.17 -16.96
CA LEU A 143 6.62 -19.66 -15.73
C LEU A 143 6.44 -21.18 -15.54
N GLU A 144 5.38 -21.76 -16.12
CA GLU A 144 5.16 -23.20 -16.12
C GLU A 144 6.13 -23.95 -17.05
N GLU A 145 6.32 -23.42 -18.26
CA GLU A 145 7.21 -23.99 -19.26
C GLU A 145 8.22 -22.92 -19.75
N PRO A 146 9.22 -22.56 -18.92
CA PRO A 146 10.16 -21.51 -19.25
C PRO A 146 11.19 -21.98 -20.28
N PRO A 147 11.48 -21.20 -21.34
CA PRO A 147 12.61 -21.48 -22.22
C PRO A 147 13.95 -21.42 -21.46
N ASP A 148 14.90 -22.29 -21.81
CA ASP A 148 16.19 -22.40 -21.11
C ASP A 148 17.00 -21.09 -21.08
N HIS A 149 16.85 -20.28 -22.14
CA HIS A 149 17.54 -19.00 -22.32
C HIS A 149 16.84 -17.82 -21.63
N VAL A 150 15.71 -18.04 -20.96
CA VAL A 150 14.92 -16.98 -20.32
C VAL A 150 15.07 -17.03 -18.81
N LYS A 151 15.21 -15.86 -18.19
CA LYS A 151 15.18 -15.71 -16.73
C LYS A 151 14.27 -14.55 -16.32
N PHE A 152 13.42 -14.78 -15.33
CA PHE A 152 12.54 -13.77 -14.74
C PHE A 152 13.11 -13.28 -13.42
N LEU A 153 13.23 -11.97 -13.27
CA LEU A 153 13.60 -11.28 -12.05
C LEU A 153 12.44 -10.39 -11.64
N LEU A 154 11.68 -10.81 -10.64
CA LEU A 154 10.48 -10.13 -10.16
C LEU A 154 10.84 -9.37 -8.88
N ALA A 155 10.40 -8.12 -8.75
CA ALA A 155 10.53 -7.33 -7.54
C ALA A 155 9.16 -6.83 -7.08
N THR A 156 8.88 -6.92 -5.77
CA THR A 156 7.62 -6.42 -5.19
C THR A 156 7.83 -5.83 -3.81
N THR A 157 7.09 -4.77 -3.49
CA THR A 157 6.93 -4.29 -2.10
C THR A 157 5.92 -5.11 -1.29
N ASP A 158 4.96 -5.74 -1.96
CA ASP A 158 3.88 -6.50 -1.32
C ASP A 158 3.76 -7.90 -1.96
N PRO A 159 4.34 -8.95 -1.36
CA PRO A 159 4.24 -10.32 -1.87
C PRO A 159 2.86 -10.95 -1.63
N GLN A 160 2.03 -10.40 -0.73
CA GLN A 160 0.73 -10.99 -0.40
C GLN A 160 -0.32 -10.75 -1.48
N LYS A 161 -0.15 -9.68 -2.25
CA LYS A 161 -0.96 -9.38 -3.44
C LYS A 161 -0.67 -10.30 -4.63
N LEU A 162 0.40 -11.09 -4.59
CA LEU A 162 0.74 -12.00 -5.66
C LEU A 162 -0.05 -13.32 -5.55
N PRO A 163 -0.57 -13.85 -6.67
CA PRO A 163 -1.19 -15.17 -6.67
C PRO A 163 -0.22 -16.24 -6.19
N VAL A 164 -0.71 -17.17 -5.37
CA VAL A 164 0.09 -18.31 -4.85
C VAL A 164 0.69 -19.15 -5.98
N THR A 165 0.04 -19.19 -7.15
CA THR A 165 0.52 -19.86 -8.36
C THR A 165 1.81 -19.27 -8.90
N VAL A 166 2.05 -17.97 -8.76
CA VAL A 166 3.32 -17.32 -9.11
C VAL A 166 4.36 -17.58 -8.02
N LEU A 167 3.97 -17.42 -6.75
CA LEU A 167 4.86 -17.59 -5.60
C LEU A 167 5.47 -19.00 -5.54
N SER A 168 4.72 -20.04 -5.90
CA SER A 168 5.19 -21.42 -5.89
C SER A 168 6.18 -21.75 -7.01
N ARG A 169 6.23 -20.94 -8.07
CA ARG A 169 7.12 -21.08 -9.23
C ARG A 169 8.32 -20.15 -9.19
N CYS A 170 8.51 -19.40 -8.10
CA CYS A 170 9.61 -18.46 -7.95
C CYS A 170 10.49 -18.85 -6.77
N LEU A 171 11.81 -18.67 -6.92
CA LEU A 171 12.72 -18.69 -5.78
C LEU A 171 12.63 -17.35 -5.05
N GLN A 172 12.15 -17.36 -3.81
CA GLN A 172 11.82 -16.15 -3.07
C GLN A 172 12.98 -15.68 -2.19
N PHE A 173 13.32 -14.40 -2.29
CA PHE A 173 14.29 -13.71 -1.47
C PHE A 173 13.65 -12.51 -0.79
N HIS A 174 13.69 -12.51 0.55
CA HIS A 174 13.18 -11.39 1.34
C HIS A 174 14.34 -10.49 1.78
N LEU A 175 14.36 -9.26 1.25
CA LEU A 175 15.30 -8.21 1.64
C LEU A 175 14.75 -7.48 2.86
N ARG A 176 15.60 -7.33 3.86
CA ARG A 176 15.23 -6.73 5.15
C ARG A 176 15.39 -5.22 5.11
N ARG A 177 14.66 -4.53 5.98
CA ARG A 177 14.95 -3.12 6.30
C ARG A 177 16.36 -3.00 6.84
N LEU A 178 17.09 -1.98 6.42
CA LEU A 178 18.43 -1.71 6.92
C LEU A 178 18.34 -1.04 8.29
N SER A 179 19.31 -1.29 9.18
CA SER A 179 19.35 -0.60 10.46
C SER A 179 19.74 0.87 10.26
N SER A 180 19.20 1.77 11.09
CA SER A 180 19.56 3.19 11.03
C SER A 180 21.06 3.42 11.27
N THR A 181 21.71 2.57 12.07
CA THR A 181 23.17 2.61 12.27
C THR A 181 23.92 2.31 10.97
N LEU A 182 23.51 1.25 10.24
CA LEU A 182 24.13 0.87 8.97
C LEU A 182 23.93 1.96 7.91
N ILE A 183 22.74 2.55 7.84
CA ILE A 183 22.46 3.66 6.91
C ILE A 183 23.32 4.87 7.26
N ARG A 184 23.36 5.29 8.53
CA ARG A 184 24.21 6.40 9.00
C ARG A 184 25.67 6.20 8.60
N ASP A 185 26.23 5.04 8.92
CA ASP A 185 27.65 4.74 8.65
C ASP A 185 27.92 4.76 7.13
N ARG A 186 26.96 4.28 6.32
CA ARG A 186 27.05 4.33 4.87
C ARG A 186 26.97 5.76 4.34
N LEU A 187 26.10 6.62 4.88
CA LEU A 187 26.01 8.02 4.48
C LEU A 187 27.32 8.77 4.77
N LEU A 188 27.93 8.53 5.94
CA LEU A 188 29.21 9.15 6.31
C LEU A 188 30.34 8.69 5.38
N ALA A 189 30.46 7.39 5.12
CA ALA A 189 31.46 6.87 4.19
C ALA A 189 31.30 7.47 2.77
N LEU A 190 30.06 7.57 2.28
CA LEU A 190 29.78 8.17 0.98
C LEU A 190 30.05 9.69 0.94
N ALA A 191 29.80 10.40 2.04
CA ALA A 191 30.11 11.81 2.16
C ALA A 191 31.62 12.08 2.05
N GLU A 192 32.44 11.24 2.70
CA GLU A 192 33.90 11.29 2.59
C GLU A 192 34.37 11.04 1.14
N GLU A 193 33.80 10.04 0.46
CA GLU A 193 34.13 9.72 -0.94
C GLU A 193 33.71 10.84 -1.92
N GLU A 194 32.59 11.53 -1.66
CA GLU A 194 32.13 12.67 -2.45
C GLU A 194 32.85 13.99 -2.12
N GLY A 195 33.56 14.04 -1.00
CA GLY A 195 34.19 15.27 -0.51
C GLY A 195 33.18 16.32 -0.01
N VAL A 196 32.02 15.88 0.50
CA VAL A 196 31.00 16.75 1.09
C VAL A 196 31.03 16.66 2.62
N THR A 197 30.66 17.75 3.29
CA THR A 197 30.64 17.77 4.77
C THR A 197 29.27 17.33 5.26
N VAL A 198 29.22 16.30 6.11
CA VAL A 198 27.99 15.80 6.73
C VAL A 198 28.25 15.58 8.22
N ASP A 199 27.46 16.24 9.07
CA ASP A 199 27.56 16.06 10.52
C ASP A 199 27.05 14.67 10.93
N ALA A 200 27.64 14.09 11.98
CA ALA A 200 27.20 12.79 12.50
C ALA A 200 25.74 12.80 12.98
N GLY A 201 25.30 13.93 13.57
CA GLY A 201 23.90 14.17 13.95
C GLY A 201 22.97 14.17 12.73
N ALA A 202 23.35 14.92 11.69
CA ALA A 202 22.59 15.01 10.43
C ALA A 202 22.44 13.62 9.79
N ALA A 203 23.54 12.86 9.67
CA ALA A 203 23.51 11.49 9.15
C ALA A 203 22.58 10.57 9.95
N ALA A 204 22.55 10.72 11.28
CA ALA A 204 21.66 9.93 12.14
C ALA A 204 20.17 10.31 11.95
N ARG A 205 19.86 11.59 11.75
CA ARG A 205 18.49 12.06 11.47
C ARG A 205 18.02 11.57 10.10
N LEU A 206 18.84 11.74 9.06
CA LEU A 206 18.56 11.24 7.71
C LEU A 206 18.34 9.72 7.71
N ALA A 207 19.15 8.97 8.46
CA ALA A 207 19.02 7.52 8.57
C ALA A 207 17.74 7.08 9.29
N ARG A 208 17.26 7.86 10.27
CA ARG A 208 15.97 7.64 10.93
C ARG A 208 14.81 7.97 10.01
N ALA A 209 14.83 9.13 9.37
CA ALA A 209 13.80 9.59 8.42
C ALA A 209 13.65 8.65 7.22
N ALA A 210 14.74 7.99 6.80
CA ALA A 210 14.73 7.04 5.69
C ALA A 210 14.06 5.69 6.00
N ASP A 211 13.70 5.40 7.25
CA ASP A 211 12.93 4.20 7.66
C ASP A 211 13.44 2.86 7.08
N GLY A 212 14.78 2.70 7.05
CA GLY A 212 15.42 1.47 6.56
C GLY A 212 15.63 1.38 5.04
N SER A 213 15.34 2.46 4.30
CA SER A 213 15.55 2.60 2.85
C SER A 213 16.82 3.41 2.54
N LEU A 214 17.86 2.75 1.99
CA LEU A 214 19.08 3.46 1.60
C LEU A 214 18.85 4.44 0.44
N ARG A 215 17.91 4.11 -0.46
CA ARG A 215 17.55 5.00 -1.57
C ARG A 215 16.96 6.32 -1.06
N ASP A 216 16.07 6.24 -0.08
CA ASP A 216 15.43 7.43 0.48
C ASP A 216 16.43 8.22 1.34
N ALA A 217 17.29 7.55 2.09
CA ALA A 217 18.40 8.18 2.81
C ALA A 217 19.32 9.00 1.89
N LEU A 218 19.72 8.46 0.74
CA LEU A 218 20.54 9.19 -0.23
C LEU A 218 19.78 10.34 -0.90
N SER A 219 18.47 10.19 -1.10
CA SER A 219 17.63 11.26 -1.67
C SER A 219 17.45 12.41 -0.68
N LEU A 220 17.29 12.10 0.61
CA LEU A 220 17.26 13.09 1.68
C LEU A 220 18.62 13.76 1.86
N LEU A 221 19.73 13.02 1.71
CA LEU A 221 21.07 13.61 1.72
C LEU A 221 21.28 14.58 0.54
N ASP A 222 20.86 14.21 -0.67
CA ASP A 222 20.88 15.11 -1.84
C ASP A 222 20.12 16.43 -1.54
N GLN A 223 18.95 16.33 -0.91
CA GLN A 223 18.15 17.50 -0.52
C GLN A 223 18.85 18.33 0.57
N ALA A 224 19.42 17.68 1.58
CA ALA A 224 20.15 18.35 2.66
C ALA A 224 21.36 19.12 2.13
N LEU A 225 22.13 18.53 1.21
CA LEU A 225 23.26 19.19 0.57
C LEU A 225 22.83 20.37 -0.30
N ALA A 226 21.70 20.27 -1.00
CA ALA A 226 21.13 21.37 -1.77
C ALA A 226 20.66 22.52 -0.86
N PHE A 227 20.11 22.20 0.31
CA PHE A 227 19.64 23.18 1.30
C PHE A 227 20.79 23.87 2.04
N GLY A 228 21.82 23.13 2.45
CA GLY A 228 22.97 23.63 3.23
C GLY A 228 24.18 24.07 2.41
N GLU A 229 23.97 24.46 1.14
CA GLU A 229 25.01 24.94 0.22
C GLU A 229 26.25 24.02 0.10
N GLY A 230 26.01 22.70 0.04
CA GLY A 230 27.05 21.68 -0.09
C GLY A 230 27.55 21.08 1.23
N ALA A 231 26.94 21.44 2.35
CA ALA A 231 27.11 20.78 3.64
C ALA A 231 25.76 20.33 4.20
N ALA A 232 25.73 19.22 4.94
CA ALA A 232 24.57 18.76 5.68
C ALA A 232 24.85 18.93 7.18
N ARG A 233 24.48 20.09 7.72
CA ARG A 233 24.63 20.44 9.14
C ARG A 233 23.43 19.93 9.95
N ASP A 234 23.64 19.55 11.22
CA ASP A 234 22.56 18.94 12.02
C ASP A 234 21.30 19.82 12.12
N ASP A 235 21.47 21.11 12.44
CA ASP A 235 20.36 22.06 12.61
C ASP A 235 19.59 22.29 11.31
N GLU A 236 20.30 22.39 10.18
CA GLU A 236 19.71 22.59 8.85
C GLU A 236 18.93 21.35 8.39
N VAL A 237 19.47 20.16 8.64
CA VAL A 237 18.78 18.90 8.35
C VAL A 237 17.56 18.71 9.25
N ALA A 238 17.65 19.09 10.53
CA ALA A 238 16.51 19.06 11.43
C ALA A 238 15.38 19.98 10.93
N ALA A 239 15.71 21.21 10.53
CA ALA A 239 14.76 22.15 9.95
C ALA A 239 14.17 21.64 8.62
N MET A 240 15.00 21.08 7.73
CA MET A 240 14.57 20.52 6.45
C MET A 240 13.58 19.36 6.62
N LEU A 241 13.85 18.46 7.57
CA LEU A 241 12.97 17.32 7.85
C LEU A 241 11.71 17.74 8.61
N GLY A 242 11.58 19.02 9.02
CA GLY A 242 10.47 19.45 9.87
C GLY A 242 10.48 18.78 11.25
N ALA A 243 11.64 18.26 11.66
CA ALA A 243 11.77 17.50 12.90
C ALA A 243 11.46 18.40 14.09
N ILE A 244 10.46 18.01 14.88
CA ILE A 244 10.13 18.77 16.07
C ILE A 244 11.27 18.67 17.06
N GLU A 245 11.81 19.84 17.44
CA GLU A 245 12.83 19.88 18.46
C GLU A 245 12.28 19.34 19.78
N ARG A 246 13.06 18.45 20.40
CA ARG A 246 12.69 17.73 21.61
C ARG A 246 12.29 18.64 22.76
N ARG A 247 12.83 19.87 22.81
CA ARG A 247 12.42 20.95 23.73
C ARG A 247 10.91 21.20 23.74
N HIS A 248 10.24 21.21 22.58
CA HIS A 248 8.80 21.48 22.48
C HIS A 248 7.97 20.31 23.04
N VAL A 249 8.44 19.09 22.81
CA VAL A 249 7.83 17.89 23.39
C VAL A 249 7.98 17.87 24.91
N LEU A 250 9.15 18.28 25.43
CA LEU A 250 9.38 18.41 26.86
C LEU A 250 8.50 19.50 27.50
N GLU A 251 8.23 20.61 26.81
CA GLU A 251 7.28 21.64 27.26
C GLU A 251 5.86 21.09 27.41
N VAL A 252 5.38 20.33 26.41
CA VAL A 252 4.08 19.66 26.45
C VAL A 252 4.01 18.66 27.59
N LEU A 253 5.03 17.80 27.76
CA LEU A 253 5.09 16.80 28.83
C LEU A 253 5.18 17.45 30.22
N THR A 254 5.86 18.60 30.34
CA THR A 254 5.90 19.37 31.58
C THR A 254 4.51 19.90 31.93
N ALA A 255 3.79 20.49 30.97
CA ALA A 255 2.43 20.97 31.21
C ALA A 255 1.45 19.83 31.56
N LEU A 256 1.61 18.65 30.95
CA LEU A 256 0.85 17.45 31.31
C LEU A 256 1.14 17.00 32.75
N ALA A 257 2.42 16.95 33.14
CA ALA A 257 2.84 16.60 34.49
C ALA A 257 2.23 17.56 35.53
N ASP A 258 2.31 18.86 35.26
CA ASP A 258 1.77 19.91 36.14
C ASP A 258 0.24 19.98 36.17
N GLY A 259 -0.44 19.30 35.24
CA GLY A 259 -1.89 19.37 35.12
C GLY A 259 -2.39 20.79 34.79
N ASP A 260 -1.57 21.58 34.10
CA ASP A 260 -1.93 22.92 33.67
C ASP A 260 -2.46 22.89 32.23
N GLY A 261 -3.79 22.88 32.10
CA GLY A 261 -4.46 22.89 30.79
C GLY A 261 -4.20 24.16 29.97
N ALA A 262 -3.97 25.32 30.61
CA ALA A 262 -3.69 26.57 29.89
C ALA A 262 -2.27 26.56 29.32
N ALA A 263 -1.29 26.11 30.12
CA ALA A 263 0.08 25.89 29.65
C ALA A 263 0.11 24.81 28.56
N LEU A 264 -0.67 23.74 28.69
CA LEU A 264 -0.74 22.66 27.70
C LEU A 264 -1.23 23.17 26.35
N VAL A 265 -2.33 23.92 26.30
CA VAL A 265 -2.85 24.50 25.04
C VAL A 265 -1.84 25.47 24.43
N THR A 266 -1.13 26.25 25.25
CA THR A 266 -0.10 27.16 24.77
C THR A 266 1.09 26.40 24.16
N ALA A 267 1.58 25.37 24.84
CA ALA A 267 2.66 24.51 24.36
C ALA A 267 2.24 23.74 23.09
N ALA A 268 0.99 23.25 23.05
CA ALA A 268 0.42 22.57 21.89
C ALA A 268 0.40 23.47 20.66
N ARG A 269 -0.05 24.72 20.80
CA ARG A 269 -0.09 25.70 19.70
C ARG A 269 1.31 26.09 19.23
N HIS A 270 2.24 26.30 20.16
CA HIS A 270 3.62 26.59 19.79
C HIS A 270 4.27 25.42 19.03
N MET A 271 4.02 24.18 19.49
CA MET A 271 4.47 22.98 18.77
C MET A 271 3.78 22.87 17.41
N ALA A 272 2.50 23.23 17.28
CA ALA A 272 1.76 23.22 16.02
C ALA A 272 2.21 24.29 15.02
N GLU A 273 2.68 25.45 15.47
CA GLU A 273 3.24 26.51 14.61
C GLU A 273 4.59 26.10 13.99
N VAL A 274 5.36 25.27 14.69
CA VAL A 274 6.68 24.79 14.27
C VAL A 274 6.62 23.44 13.57
N ALA A 275 5.61 22.61 13.88
CA ALA A 275 5.42 21.30 13.29
C ALA A 275 5.09 21.41 11.80
N ALA A 276 5.94 20.82 10.95
CA ALA A 276 5.62 20.62 9.54
C ALA A 276 4.64 19.44 9.35
N ASP A 277 4.72 18.42 10.21
CA ASP A 277 3.88 17.21 10.18
C ASP A 277 3.42 16.83 11.60
N PHE A 278 2.11 16.76 11.80
CA PHE A 278 1.49 16.40 13.08
C PHE A 278 1.59 14.91 13.42
N ASP A 279 1.75 14.02 12.43
CA ASP A 279 2.01 12.60 12.69
C ASP A 279 3.43 12.43 13.26
N GLU A 280 4.41 13.15 12.71
CA GLU A 280 5.77 13.19 13.27
C GLU A 280 5.80 13.82 14.66
N ALA A 281 4.99 14.86 14.88
CA ALA A 281 4.81 15.48 16.19
C ALA A 281 4.35 14.49 17.26
N LEU A 282 3.32 13.71 16.93
CA LEU A 282 2.83 12.64 17.80
C LEU A 282 3.84 11.50 17.93
N ALA A 283 4.56 11.16 16.85
CA ALA A 283 5.59 10.12 16.87
C ALA A 283 6.71 10.47 17.87
N GLU A 284 7.19 11.72 17.85
CA GLU A 284 8.22 12.20 18.75
C GLU A 284 7.72 12.26 20.20
N LEU A 285 6.47 12.70 20.42
CA LEU A 285 5.83 12.67 21.73
C LEU A 285 5.77 11.22 22.28
N VAL A 286 5.27 10.28 21.48
CA VAL A 286 5.15 8.86 21.84
C VAL A 286 6.53 8.24 22.13
N ALA A 287 7.54 8.54 21.32
CA ALA A 287 8.91 8.08 21.53
C ALA A 287 9.53 8.65 22.82
N THR A 288 9.23 9.91 23.14
CA THR A 288 9.64 10.56 24.39
C THR A 288 8.98 9.91 25.59
N VAL A 289 7.66 9.69 25.55
CA VAL A 289 6.92 9.00 26.61
C VAL A 289 7.47 7.58 26.82
N HIS A 290 7.78 6.84 25.75
CA HIS A 290 8.45 5.54 25.84
C HIS A 290 9.82 5.65 26.54
N SER A 291 10.61 6.66 26.20
CA SER A 291 11.92 6.90 26.81
C SER A 291 11.81 7.19 28.31
N LEU A 292 10.80 7.98 28.73
CA LEU A 292 10.50 8.24 30.14
C LEU A 292 10.08 6.95 30.88
N ALA A 293 9.17 6.16 30.28
CA ALA A 293 8.72 4.90 30.86
C ALA A 293 9.88 3.90 31.00
N LEU A 294 10.80 3.85 30.04
CA LEU A 294 11.99 3.04 30.11
C LEU A 294 12.94 3.54 31.22
N ALA A 295 13.13 4.86 31.33
CA ALA A 295 13.98 5.47 32.36
C ALA A 295 13.48 5.22 33.78
N GLN A 296 12.16 5.13 33.99
CA GLN A 296 11.59 4.75 35.29
C GLN A 296 12.00 3.34 35.73
N GLN A 297 12.14 2.40 34.79
CA GLN A 297 12.51 1.02 35.08
C GLN A 297 14.03 0.83 35.09
N VAL A 298 14.71 1.49 34.16
CA VAL A 298 16.15 1.38 33.92
C VAL A 298 16.69 2.77 33.62
N PRO A 299 17.09 3.55 34.64
CA PRO A 299 17.62 4.91 34.45
C PRO A 299 18.87 4.94 33.56
N SER A 300 19.67 3.87 33.57
CA SER A 300 20.86 3.71 32.72
C SER A 300 20.55 3.45 31.24
N ALA A 301 19.28 3.32 30.86
CA ALA A 301 18.88 3.17 29.46
C ALA A 301 18.99 4.49 28.68
N ILE A 302 18.91 5.63 29.37
CA ILE A 302 19.26 6.93 28.79
C ILE A 302 20.77 7.10 28.90
N GLY A 303 21.45 7.14 27.76
CA GLY A 303 22.90 7.30 27.70
C GLY A 303 23.36 8.63 28.33
N ASP A 304 24.56 8.65 28.88
CA ASP A 304 25.11 9.87 29.51
C ASP A 304 25.34 11.02 28.50
N ASP A 305 25.49 10.68 27.22
CA ASP A 305 25.66 11.63 26.12
C ASP A 305 24.32 12.15 25.54
N GLU A 306 23.18 11.70 26.07
CA GLU A 306 21.86 12.11 25.55
C GLU A 306 21.58 13.59 25.87
N PRO A 307 21.20 14.40 24.86
CA PRO A 307 20.78 15.78 25.10
C PRO A 307 19.57 15.81 26.03
N GLU A 308 19.54 16.80 26.94
CA GLU A 308 18.42 17.03 27.87
C GLU A 308 18.15 15.87 28.85
N ARG A 309 19.11 14.95 29.04
CA ARG A 309 19.05 13.81 29.99
C ARG A 309 18.49 14.20 31.36
N ASP A 310 18.99 15.27 31.95
CA ASP A 310 18.55 15.71 33.29
C ASP A 310 17.06 16.09 33.31
N ARG A 311 16.55 16.68 32.22
CA ARG A 311 15.12 17.01 32.09
C ARG A 311 14.27 15.76 31.89
N LEU A 312 14.76 14.79 31.11
CA LEU A 312 14.09 13.51 30.91
C LEU A 312 13.97 12.73 32.23
N LEU A 313 15.07 12.63 32.99
CA LEU A 313 15.06 11.96 34.29
C LEU A 313 14.13 12.66 35.29
N ALA A 314 14.16 14.00 35.34
CA ALA A 314 13.26 14.76 36.19
C ALA A 314 11.78 14.58 35.82
N LEU A 315 11.44 14.48 34.53
CA LEU A 315 10.06 14.20 34.09
C LEU A 315 9.66 12.74 34.39
N ALA A 316 10.57 11.79 34.22
CA ALA A 316 10.33 10.39 34.54
C ALA A 316 10.02 10.19 36.04
N GLU A 317 10.63 10.98 36.93
CA GLU A 317 10.33 10.96 38.36
C GLU A 317 9.01 11.68 38.71
N ARG A 318 8.60 12.69 37.93
CA ARG A 318 7.40 13.51 38.21
C ARG A 318 6.09 12.92 37.71
N ILE A 319 6.12 12.17 36.62
CA ILE A 319 4.91 11.59 36.00
C ILE A 319 4.75 10.15 36.49
N ASP A 320 3.55 9.79 36.94
CA ASP A 320 3.25 8.42 37.37
C ASP A 320 3.40 7.41 36.22
N ALA A 321 3.82 6.18 36.55
CA ALA A 321 3.97 5.11 35.56
C ALA A 321 2.64 4.79 34.84
N GLU A 322 1.52 4.86 35.55
CA GLU A 322 0.18 4.66 34.98
C GLU A 322 -0.18 5.77 33.97
N ASP A 323 0.14 7.03 34.29
CA ASP A 323 -0.03 8.19 33.42
C ASP A 323 0.82 8.05 32.14
N LEU A 324 2.09 7.63 32.26
CA LEU A 324 2.93 7.40 31.09
C LEU A 324 2.39 6.31 30.15
N GLN A 325 1.88 5.20 30.68
CA GLN A 325 1.25 4.16 29.86
C GLN A 325 0.00 4.67 29.16
N LEU A 326 -0.81 5.46 29.86
CA LEU A 326 -2.00 6.08 29.28
C LEU A 326 -1.62 7.09 28.18
N TYR A 327 -0.65 7.96 28.41
CA TYR A 327 -0.17 8.94 27.42
C TYR A 327 0.37 8.23 26.18
N TYR A 328 1.15 7.17 26.35
CA TYR A 328 1.64 6.35 25.25
C TYR A 328 0.48 5.79 24.42
N GLN A 329 -0.53 5.19 25.08
CA GLN A 329 -1.68 4.61 24.41
C GLN A 329 -2.54 5.64 23.67
N ILE A 330 -2.78 6.82 24.28
CA ILE A 330 -3.52 7.92 23.66
C ILE A 330 -2.75 8.43 22.44
N GLY A 331 -1.43 8.61 22.55
CA GLY A 331 -0.59 9.08 21.44
C GLY A 331 -0.58 8.11 20.25
N VAL A 332 -0.42 6.80 20.50
CA VAL A 332 -0.46 5.78 19.44
C VAL A 332 -1.83 5.74 18.76
N ASN A 333 -2.93 5.81 19.53
CA ASN A 333 -4.27 5.85 18.95
C ASN A 333 -4.51 7.15 18.17
N ALA A 334 -4.04 8.29 18.69
CA ALA A 334 -4.15 9.57 18.02
C ALA A 334 -3.45 9.56 16.65
N ARG A 335 -2.27 8.93 16.51
CA ARG A 335 -1.60 8.77 15.21
C ARG A 335 -2.44 7.99 14.21
N ARG A 336 -3.03 6.87 14.63
CA ARG A 336 -3.92 6.07 13.78
C ARG A 336 -5.17 6.85 13.38
N ASP A 337 -5.70 7.65 14.29
CA ASP A 337 -6.97 8.33 14.12
C ASP A 337 -6.80 9.74 13.49
N LEU A 338 -5.58 10.25 13.38
CA LEU A 338 -5.24 11.59 12.85
C LEU A 338 -5.80 11.86 11.45
N PRO A 339 -5.73 10.92 10.47
CA PRO A 339 -6.29 11.15 9.13
C PRO A 339 -7.82 11.30 9.10
N TYR A 340 -8.51 10.92 10.19
CA TYR A 340 -9.97 11.02 10.31
C TYR A 340 -10.41 12.27 11.08
N ALA A 341 -9.48 13.07 11.60
CA ALA A 341 -9.78 14.33 12.25
C ALA A 341 -10.26 15.37 11.20
N PRO A 342 -11.13 16.33 11.59
CA PRO A 342 -11.56 17.42 10.70
C PRO A 342 -10.38 18.20 10.09
N ASP A 343 -9.35 18.40 10.91
CA ASP A 343 -8.05 18.91 10.51
C ASP A 343 -6.96 18.29 11.43
N PRO A 344 -5.72 18.08 10.93
CA PRO A 344 -4.66 17.47 11.72
C PRO A 344 -4.28 18.23 13.00
N ALA A 345 -4.36 19.56 12.98
CA ALA A 345 -4.03 20.39 14.14
C ALA A 345 -5.03 20.17 15.28
N THR A 346 -6.33 20.16 14.99
CA THR A 346 -7.39 19.80 15.94
C THR A 346 -7.24 18.36 16.42
N GLY A 347 -6.87 17.43 15.54
CA GLY A 347 -6.58 16.03 15.92
C GLY A 347 -5.46 15.94 16.96
N PHE A 348 -4.37 16.69 16.75
CA PHE A 348 -3.25 16.80 17.67
C PHE A 348 -3.65 17.45 19.01
N GLU A 349 -4.32 18.60 18.99
CA GLU A 349 -4.80 19.28 20.21
C GLU A 349 -5.74 18.37 21.02
N MET A 350 -6.66 17.67 20.36
CA MET A 350 -7.57 16.73 21.02
C MET A 350 -6.84 15.53 21.65
N ALA A 351 -5.73 15.07 21.06
CA ALA A 351 -4.90 14.04 21.66
C ALA A 351 -4.31 14.51 22.99
N LEU A 352 -3.75 15.72 23.02
CA LEU A 352 -3.16 16.32 24.23
C LEU A 352 -4.22 16.60 25.30
N LEU A 353 -5.39 17.13 24.91
CA LEU A 353 -6.51 17.34 25.82
C LEU A 353 -7.01 16.02 26.43
N ARG A 354 -7.02 14.93 25.66
CA ARG A 354 -7.34 13.58 26.19
C ARG A 354 -6.30 13.12 27.19
N MET A 355 -5.01 13.29 26.90
CA MET A 355 -3.94 12.95 27.86
C MET A 355 -4.11 13.72 29.18
N HIS A 356 -4.47 15.00 29.09
CA HIS A 356 -4.74 15.82 30.27
C HIS A 356 -6.00 15.40 31.03
N ALA A 357 -7.09 15.09 30.32
CA ALA A 357 -8.40 14.79 30.92
C ALA A 357 -8.48 13.40 31.58
N PHE A 358 -7.76 12.40 31.06
CA PHE A 358 -7.89 11.01 31.50
C PHE A 358 -6.90 10.58 32.59
N ARG A 359 -6.31 11.51 33.34
CA ARG A 359 -5.44 11.17 34.47
C ARG A 359 -6.22 10.37 35.53
N PRO A 360 -5.81 9.13 35.89
CA PRO A 360 -6.38 8.42 37.04
C PRO A 360 -6.36 9.33 38.26
N ALA A 361 -7.54 9.70 38.75
CA ALA A 361 -7.66 10.57 39.91
C ALA A 361 -7.00 9.93 41.13
N GLU A 362 -6.11 10.67 41.79
CA GLU A 362 -5.73 10.36 43.17
C GLU A 362 -7.01 10.31 44.03
N GLY A 363 -7.48 9.10 44.33
CA GLY A 363 -8.62 8.88 45.22
C GLY A 363 -9.96 8.53 44.56
N ALA A 364 -9.99 7.97 43.34
CA ALA A 364 -11.16 7.17 42.98
C ALA A 364 -11.28 6.00 44.00
N PRO A 365 -12.43 5.80 44.69
CA PRO A 365 -12.55 4.75 45.68
C PRO A 365 -12.32 3.42 44.96
N ARG A 366 -11.19 2.78 45.27
CA ARG A 366 -10.97 1.38 44.94
C ARG A 366 -12.19 0.65 45.48
N VAL A 367 -13.08 0.22 44.59
CA VAL A 367 -14.17 -0.67 44.93
C VAL A 367 -13.50 -1.83 45.65
N ALA A 368 -13.75 -1.92 46.96
CA ALA A 368 -13.14 -2.92 47.79
C ALA A 368 -13.49 -4.27 47.17
N ALA A 369 -12.47 -4.98 46.68
CA ALA A 369 -12.60 -6.39 46.37
C ALA A 369 -13.23 -7.06 47.61
N PRO A 370 -14.26 -7.89 47.45
CA PRO A 370 -14.89 -8.54 48.60
C PRO A 370 -13.82 -9.40 49.27
N THR A 371 -13.39 -8.98 50.44
CA THR A 371 -12.42 -9.69 51.26
C THR A 371 -13.04 -11.01 51.69
N ASP A 372 -12.36 -12.08 51.30
CA ASP A 372 -12.55 -13.44 51.76
C ASP A 372 -12.56 -13.47 53.30
N GLY A 373 -13.74 -13.69 53.87
CA GLY A 373 -14.01 -13.68 55.29
C GLY A 373 -14.45 -15.05 55.77
N GLY A 374 -13.54 -16.03 55.73
CA GLY A 374 -13.78 -17.33 56.34
C GLY A 374 -13.85 -17.24 57.87
N ARG A 375 -14.99 -17.65 58.45
CA ARG A 375 -15.05 -18.23 59.81
C ARG A 375 -16.14 -19.30 59.90
N SER A 376 -15.73 -20.40 60.54
CA SER A 376 -16.30 -21.73 60.64
C SER A 376 -17.44 -21.90 61.65
N GLY A 377 -18.37 -22.84 61.34
CA GLY A 377 -19.15 -23.72 62.25
C GLY A 377 -20.46 -23.13 62.81
N THR A 378 -21.61 -23.82 62.91
CA THR A 378 -22.00 -25.25 62.78
C THR A 378 -23.54 -25.37 62.64
N ASP A 379 -23.98 -26.55 62.22
CA ASP A 379 -25.29 -27.20 62.41
C ASP A 379 -26.49 -26.92 61.47
N GLY A 380 -26.77 -27.94 60.64
CA GLY A 380 -28.00 -28.73 60.78
C GLY A 380 -29.17 -28.43 59.83
N GLY A 381 -29.30 -29.23 58.76
CA GLY A 381 -30.59 -29.44 58.08
C GLY A 381 -30.53 -29.67 56.57
N ALA A 382 -30.48 -30.92 56.13
CA ALA A 382 -31.11 -31.37 54.88
C ALA A 382 -32.56 -31.78 55.18
N PRO A 383 -33.51 -31.97 54.23
CA PRO A 383 -33.39 -32.20 52.77
C PRO A 383 -34.33 -31.24 51.95
N VAL A 384 -34.57 -31.26 50.63
CA VAL A 384 -35.00 -32.30 49.69
C VAL A 384 -34.90 -31.77 48.23
N ALA A 385 -34.44 -32.68 47.36
CA ALA A 385 -34.60 -32.87 45.91
C ALA A 385 -35.34 -31.89 44.97
N GLY A 386 -34.75 -31.82 43.75
CA GLY A 386 -35.39 -31.58 42.45
C GLY A 386 -34.37 -30.89 41.52
N GLY A 387 -33.75 -31.46 40.50
CA GLY A 387 -34.05 -32.62 39.66
C GLY A 387 -33.88 -32.17 38.21
N GLY A 388 -32.82 -32.63 37.52
CA GLY A 388 -32.62 -32.37 36.09
C GLY A 388 -31.16 -32.31 35.64
N GLY A 389 -30.51 -33.48 35.57
CA GLY A 389 -29.23 -33.64 34.86
C GLY A 389 -29.44 -34.38 33.54
N ALA A 390 -28.52 -34.18 32.59
CA ALA A 390 -28.10 -35.21 31.63
C ALA A 390 -26.72 -34.85 31.05
N GLN A 391 -25.75 -35.72 31.33
CA GLN A 391 -24.41 -35.77 30.72
C GLN A 391 -24.44 -36.63 29.43
N ALA A 392 -23.53 -36.27 28.53
CA ALA A 392 -22.61 -37.07 27.69
C ALA A 392 -22.88 -38.55 27.31
N GLY A 393 -22.46 -38.84 26.06
CA GLY A 393 -22.10 -40.17 25.50
C GLY A 393 -22.42 -40.16 24.00
N GLY A 394 -21.51 -40.29 23.03
CA GLY A 394 -20.47 -41.31 22.82
C GLY A 394 -20.75 -41.96 21.44
N GLY A 395 -19.78 -42.01 20.51
CA GLY A 395 -19.95 -42.44 19.10
C GLY A 395 -20.33 -43.91 18.89
N PRO A 396 -20.54 -44.36 17.62
CA PRO A 396 -19.47 -45.07 16.91
C PRO A 396 -19.46 -44.90 15.35
N ALA A 397 -18.57 -45.66 14.71
CA ALA A 397 -17.94 -45.51 13.40
C ALA A 397 -18.61 -46.17 12.16
N ALA A 398 -18.02 -45.85 11.00
CA ALA A 398 -17.88 -46.60 9.72
C ALA A 398 -18.97 -46.47 8.62
N ASN A 399 -18.60 -45.95 7.43
CA ASN A 399 -18.30 -46.78 6.24
C ASN A 399 -17.69 -45.96 5.05
N ALA A 400 -17.09 -46.69 4.11
CA ALA A 400 -16.10 -46.30 3.10
C ALA A 400 -16.62 -45.89 1.69
N SER A 401 -15.66 -45.60 0.78
CA SER A 401 -15.69 -45.55 -0.71
C SER A 401 -16.06 -44.20 -1.36
N ALA A 402 -15.14 -43.44 -1.98
CA ALA A 402 -14.36 -43.63 -3.23
C ALA A 402 -15.12 -43.34 -4.54
N GLY A 403 -14.59 -42.36 -5.30
CA GLY A 403 -14.64 -42.24 -6.76
C GLY A 403 -15.85 -41.55 -7.41
N VAL A 404 -15.58 -40.48 -8.17
CA VAL A 404 -15.76 -40.35 -9.64
C VAL A 404 -15.90 -38.88 -10.04
N ALA A 405 -15.20 -38.51 -11.12
CA ALA A 405 -15.10 -37.20 -11.74
C ALA A 405 -16.45 -36.60 -12.20
N PRO A 406 -16.58 -35.26 -12.27
CA PRO A 406 -17.72 -34.63 -12.95
C PRO A 406 -17.53 -34.66 -14.48
N PRO A 407 -18.56 -35.01 -15.25
CA PRO A 407 -18.53 -34.98 -16.70
C PRO A 407 -18.81 -33.59 -17.27
N GLU A 408 -18.19 -33.37 -18.42
CA GLU A 408 -18.43 -32.32 -19.40
C GLU A 408 -19.90 -32.29 -19.88
N PRO A 409 -20.59 -31.13 -19.89
CA PRO A 409 -21.90 -31.01 -20.52
C PRO A 409 -21.76 -30.66 -22.01
N ALA A 410 -22.21 -31.59 -22.84
CA ALA A 410 -22.48 -31.41 -24.26
C ALA A 410 -23.54 -30.33 -24.51
N ALA A 411 -23.38 -29.63 -25.64
CA ALA A 411 -24.33 -28.66 -26.19
C ALA A 411 -25.72 -29.27 -26.50
N PRO A 412 -26.81 -28.52 -26.28
CA PRO A 412 -28.09 -28.72 -26.96
C PRO A 412 -28.33 -27.70 -28.10
N PRO A 413 -29.31 -27.99 -28.99
CA PRO A 413 -29.36 -27.54 -30.39
C PRO A 413 -30.08 -26.18 -30.60
N PRO A 414 -30.10 -25.63 -31.84
CA PRO A 414 -30.68 -24.31 -32.10
C PRO A 414 -32.20 -24.42 -32.19
N GLY A 415 -32.89 -23.71 -31.29
CA GLY A 415 -34.35 -23.64 -31.22
C GLY A 415 -34.82 -22.19 -31.21
N GLU A 416 -35.26 -21.76 -32.38
CA GLU A 416 -36.37 -20.83 -32.65
C GLU A 416 -36.52 -19.57 -31.79
N ALA A 417 -36.24 -18.45 -32.45
CA ALA A 417 -36.86 -17.17 -32.18
C ALA A 417 -38.39 -17.32 -32.12
N VAL A 418 -38.97 -17.00 -30.95
CA VAL A 418 -40.37 -16.66 -30.84
C VAL A 418 -40.42 -15.17 -30.53
N GLY A 419 -40.84 -14.41 -31.53
CA GLY A 419 -41.13 -13.00 -31.38
C GLY A 419 -42.37 -12.79 -30.51
N ALA A 420 -42.27 -11.80 -29.63
CA ALA A 420 -43.40 -10.99 -29.23
C ALA A 420 -43.07 -9.55 -29.64
N GLU A 421 -43.72 -9.10 -30.70
CA GLU A 421 -43.69 -7.73 -31.21
C GLU A 421 -44.18 -6.75 -30.13
N GLY A 422 -43.50 -5.61 -29.94
CA GLY A 422 -44.07 -4.54 -29.12
C GLY A 422 -43.19 -3.43 -28.54
N ALA A 423 -41.98 -3.17 -29.05
CA ALA A 423 -41.26 -1.90 -28.98
C ALA A 423 -39.96 -2.09 -29.78
N THR A 424 -39.53 -1.11 -30.57
CA THR A 424 -38.16 -1.14 -31.11
C THR A 424 -37.18 -1.22 -29.94
N ASP A 425 -36.09 -1.99 -30.09
CA ASP A 425 -35.04 -2.16 -29.06
C ASP A 425 -34.59 -0.80 -28.47
N GLU A 426 -34.62 0.25 -29.30
CA GLU A 426 -34.31 1.65 -28.93
C GLU A 426 -35.32 2.28 -27.95
N ASP A 427 -36.64 2.03 -28.09
CA ASP A 427 -37.67 2.62 -27.21
C ASP A 427 -37.63 2.00 -25.80
N ALA A 428 -37.34 0.69 -25.72
CA ALA A 428 -37.17 -0.01 -24.47
C ALA A 428 -35.89 0.44 -23.74
N VAL A 429 -34.80 0.61 -24.48
CA VAL A 429 -33.51 1.14 -24.01
C VAL A 429 -33.65 2.58 -23.51
N ALA A 430 -34.36 3.45 -24.24
CA ALA A 430 -34.60 4.83 -23.82
C ALA A 430 -35.42 4.90 -22.52
N ARG A 431 -36.48 4.09 -22.41
CA ARG A 431 -37.29 4.02 -21.17
C ARG A 431 -36.50 3.46 -20.00
N TRP A 432 -35.68 2.44 -20.22
CA TRP A 432 -34.82 1.89 -19.16
C TRP A 432 -33.80 2.93 -18.66
N THR A 433 -33.18 3.68 -19.57
CA THR A 433 -32.27 4.79 -19.22
C THR A 433 -32.98 5.85 -18.37
N GLN A 434 -34.21 6.21 -18.72
CA GLN A 434 -35.01 7.16 -17.96
C GLN A 434 -35.34 6.64 -16.55
N ILE A 435 -35.71 5.37 -16.42
CA ILE A 435 -35.99 4.73 -15.14
C ILE A 435 -34.73 4.72 -14.26
N VAL A 436 -33.58 4.33 -14.82
CA VAL A 436 -32.29 4.32 -14.12
C VAL A 436 -31.89 5.71 -13.64
N GLY A 437 -32.16 6.75 -14.44
CA GLY A 437 -31.92 8.15 -14.07
C GLY A 437 -32.77 8.63 -12.88
N GLY A 438 -33.95 8.04 -12.66
CA GLY A 438 -34.81 8.33 -11.50
C GLY A 438 -34.41 7.60 -10.22
N LEU A 439 -33.50 6.61 -10.30
CA LEU A 439 -33.00 5.87 -9.13
C LEU A 439 -31.81 6.62 -8.50
N SER A 440 -31.67 6.49 -7.18
CA SER A 440 -30.55 7.08 -6.43
C SER A 440 -29.74 6.03 -5.67
N GLY A 441 -28.46 6.35 -5.44
CA GLY A 441 -27.56 5.57 -4.59
C GLY A 441 -27.32 4.12 -5.08
N PRO A 442 -27.31 3.13 -4.18
CA PRO A 442 -26.99 1.73 -4.52
C PRO A 442 -27.95 1.08 -5.53
N LEU A 443 -29.19 1.57 -5.65
CA LEU A 443 -30.19 1.06 -6.60
C LEU A 443 -29.91 1.53 -8.03
N ARG A 444 -29.42 2.77 -8.21
CA ARG A 444 -28.94 3.23 -9.51
C ARG A 444 -27.75 2.42 -9.97
N MET A 445 -26.82 2.11 -9.07
CA MET A 445 -25.62 1.34 -9.40
C MET A 445 -25.97 -0.05 -9.95
N ILE A 446 -26.91 -0.78 -9.33
CA ILE A 446 -27.30 -2.09 -9.86
C ILE A 446 -28.05 -1.96 -11.19
N ALA A 447 -28.96 -0.99 -11.30
CA ALA A 447 -29.79 -0.82 -12.50
C ALA A 447 -28.98 -0.31 -13.70
N ALA A 448 -27.96 0.52 -13.47
CA ALA A 448 -27.07 1.05 -14.51
C ALA A 448 -26.15 -0.02 -15.11
N HIS A 449 -25.90 -1.11 -14.40
CA HIS A 449 -25.13 -2.27 -14.88
C HIS A 449 -26.03 -3.41 -15.39
N CYS A 450 -27.35 -3.22 -15.41
CA CYS A 450 -28.30 -4.17 -15.96
C CYS A 450 -28.72 -3.78 -17.38
N GLU A 451 -28.74 -4.78 -18.26
CA GLU A 451 -29.39 -4.75 -19.57
C GLU A 451 -30.87 -5.11 -19.41
N TRP A 452 -31.73 -4.40 -20.13
CA TRP A 452 -33.15 -4.74 -20.23
C TRP A 452 -33.33 -5.88 -21.23
N VAL A 453 -33.78 -7.05 -20.77
CA VAL A 453 -34.00 -8.22 -21.64
C VAL A 453 -35.43 -8.26 -22.14
N GLY A 454 -36.39 -7.88 -21.29
CA GLY A 454 -37.80 -7.87 -21.66
C GLY A 454 -38.76 -7.82 -20.47
N ARG A 455 -40.05 -7.73 -20.78
CA ARG A 455 -41.14 -7.75 -19.80
C ARG A 455 -42.26 -8.66 -20.28
N GLU A 456 -42.62 -9.64 -19.44
CA GLU A 456 -43.74 -10.56 -19.67
C GLU A 456 -44.83 -10.27 -18.62
N GLY A 457 -45.82 -9.45 -18.97
CA GLY A 457 -46.89 -9.05 -18.04
C GLY A 457 -46.34 -8.31 -16.81
N ALA A 458 -46.44 -8.90 -15.63
CA ALA A 458 -45.91 -8.35 -14.37
C ALA A 458 -44.44 -8.78 -14.09
N ARG A 459 -43.81 -9.58 -14.95
CA ARG A 459 -42.44 -10.06 -14.78
C ARG A 459 -41.47 -9.19 -15.57
N VAL A 460 -40.47 -8.62 -14.90
CA VAL A 460 -39.38 -7.87 -15.54
C VAL A 460 -38.12 -8.72 -15.52
N ILE A 461 -37.49 -8.90 -16.69
CA ILE A 461 -36.27 -9.69 -16.86
C ILE A 461 -35.14 -8.72 -17.18
N LEU A 462 -34.17 -8.66 -16.28
CA LEU A 462 -32.92 -7.92 -16.44
C LEU A 462 -31.76 -8.90 -16.57
N ARG A 463 -30.73 -8.51 -17.31
CA ARG A 463 -29.46 -9.23 -17.36
C ARG A 463 -28.37 -8.39 -16.75
N LEU A 464 -27.67 -8.94 -15.77
CA LEU A 464 -26.52 -8.31 -15.14
C LEU A 464 -25.25 -8.93 -15.69
N ASP A 465 -24.28 -8.08 -15.99
CA ASP A 465 -22.95 -8.51 -16.42
C ASP A 465 -22.24 -9.32 -15.32
N GLU A 466 -21.54 -10.39 -15.71
CA GLU A 466 -20.83 -11.31 -14.81
C GLU A 466 -19.83 -10.58 -13.89
N SER A 467 -19.22 -9.48 -14.35
CA SER A 467 -18.26 -8.71 -13.55
C SER A 467 -18.90 -7.95 -12.38
N HIS A 468 -20.23 -7.82 -12.36
CA HIS A 468 -20.99 -7.07 -11.35
C HIS A 468 -21.91 -7.96 -10.50
N GLU A 469 -21.73 -9.29 -10.52
CA GLU A 469 -22.53 -10.24 -9.74
C GLU A 469 -22.61 -9.89 -8.24
N TYR A 470 -21.52 -9.36 -7.65
CA TYR A 470 -21.47 -8.94 -6.25
C TYR A 470 -22.51 -7.86 -5.88
N LEU A 471 -23.04 -7.13 -6.86
CA LEU A 471 -24.11 -6.16 -6.64
C LEU A 471 -25.47 -6.83 -6.42
N ASN A 472 -25.65 -8.07 -6.90
CA ASN A 472 -26.89 -8.84 -6.89
C ASN A 472 -27.21 -9.49 -5.54
N ASN A 473 -27.46 -8.68 -4.52
CA ASN A 473 -27.92 -9.15 -3.21
C ASN A 473 -29.46 -9.25 -3.14
N ALA A 474 -29.99 -10.18 -2.33
CA ALA A 474 -31.43 -10.37 -2.11
C ALA A 474 -32.12 -9.08 -1.63
N GLU A 475 -31.53 -8.35 -0.67
CA GLU A 475 -32.08 -7.08 -0.17
C GLU A 475 -32.15 -6.00 -1.26
N ARG A 476 -31.11 -5.91 -2.11
CA ARG A 476 -31.07 -4.93 -3.20
C ARG A 476 -32.03 -5.29 -4.33
N ARG A 477 -32.21 -6.59 -4.63
CA ARG A 477 -33.22 -7.08 -5.57
C ARG A 477 -34.63 -6.73 -5.12
N GLU A 478 -34.95 -6.95 -3.86
CA GLU A 478 -36.26 -6.62 -3.31
C GLU A 478 -36.53 -5.11 -3.38
N ARG A 479 -35.56 -4.29 -2.97
CA ARG A 479 -35.66 -2.82 -3.06
C ARG A 479 -35.76 -2.32 -4.51
N LEU A 480 -35.05 -2.95 -5.45
CA LEU A 480 -35.15 -2.62 -6.87
C LEU A 480 -36.52 -3.03 -7.43
N GLN A 481 -37.05 -4.18 -7.02
CA GLN A 481 -38.40 -4.61 -7.40
C GLN A 481 -39.47 -3.63 -6.89
N THR A 482 -39.36 -3.15 -5.65
CA THR A 482 -40.26 -2.12 -5.12
C THR A 482 -40.17 -0.82 -5.92
N ALA A 483 -38.95 -0.32 -6.17
CA ALA A 483 -38.74 0.92 -6.92
C ALA A 483 -39.25 0.84 -8.37
N LEU A 484 -39.06 -0.31 -9.01
CA LEU A 484 -39.60 -0.55 -10.35
C LEU A 484 -41.13 -0.72 -10.32
N GLY A 485 -41.70 -1.34 -9.29
CA GLY A 485 -43.15 -1.42 -9.10
C GLY A 485 -43.80 -0.04 -8.96
N GLU A 486 -43.15 0.88 -8.22
CA GLU A 486 -43.56 2.29 -8.14
C GLU A 486 -43.46 3.00 -9.49
N ALA A 487 -42.37 2.78 -10.25
CA ALA A 487 -42.15 3.38 -11.56
C ALA A 487 -43.16 2.89 -12.62
N PHE A 488 -43.63 1.64 -12.53
CA PHE A 488 -44.60 1.06 -13.46
C PHE A 488 -46.06 1.14 -12.98
N GLY A 489 -46.31 1.53 -11.72
CA GLY A 489 -47.65 1.62 -11.13
C GLY A 489 -48.33 0.26 -10.88
N GLU A 490 -47.56 -0.84 -10.86
CA GLU A 490 -48.05 -2.21 -10.76
C GLU A 490 -47.12 -3.07 -9.88
N THR A 491 -47.66 -4.11 -9.24
CA THR A 491 -46.82 -5.08 -8.50
C THR A 491 -46.06 -5.96 -9.49
N ILE A 492 -44.75 -5.77 -9.59
CA ILE A 492 -43.89 -6.56 -10.50
C ILE A 492 -43.09 -7.64 -9.77
N THR A 493 -42.71 -8.68 -10.51
CA THR A 493 -41.73 -9.69 -10.09
C THR A 493 -40.44 -9.48 -10.87
N LEU A 494 -39.33 -9.26 -10.18
CA LEU A 494 -38.03 -9.01 -10.78
C LEU A 494 -37.20 -10.29 -10.89
N GLN A 495 -36.72 -10.59 -12.10
CA GLN A 495 -35.71 -11.61 -12.35
C GLN A 495 -34.44 -10.96 -12.91
N ILE A 496 -33.30 -11.28 -12.28
CA ILE A 496 -31.98 -10.86 -12.75
C ILE A 496 -31.22 -12.12 -13.14
N ASP A 497 -30.95 -12.28 -14.44
CA ASP A 497 -30.10 -13.34 -14.97
C ASP A 497 -28.66 -12.82 -15.10
N ILE A 498 -27.67 -13.66 -14.82
CA ILE A 498 -26.25 -13.31 -14.97
C ILE A 498 -25.78 -13.80 -16.33
N GLY A 499 -25.13 -12.94 -17.10
CA GLY A 499 -24.55 -13.31 -18.39
C GLY A 499 -24.02 -12.11 -19.18
N PRO A 500 -23.48 -12.34 -20.39
CA PRO A 500 -22.90 -11.27 -21.20
C PRO A 500 -23.97 -10.25 -21.62
N THR A 501 -23.75 -8.98 -21.28
CA THR A 501 -24.64 -7.88 -21.64
C THR A 501 -24.21 -7.22 -22.96
N ARG A 502 -25.15 -6.89 -23.85
CA ARG A 502 -24.82 -6.19 -25.11
C ARG A 502 -24.83 -4.68 -24.95
N TRP A 503 -25.69 -4.16 -24.09
CA TRP A 503 -25.82 -2.74 -23.83
C TRP A 503 -26.25 -2.48 -22.39
N THR A 504 -25.60 -1.55 -21.70
CA THR A 504 -25.99 -1.10 -20.36
C THR A 504 -25.96 0.42 -20.28
N PRO A 505 -26.81 1.05 -19.43
CA PRO A 505 -26.79 2.49 -19.21
C PRO A 505 -25.41 3.02 -18.80
N ALA A 506 -24.65 2.28 -17.98
CA ALA A 506 -23.29 2.65 -17.59
C ALA A 506 -22.30 2.64 -18.77
N MET A 507 -22.48 1.76 -19.76
CA MET A 507 -21.66 1.79 -20.99
C MET A 507 -21.99 3.00 -21.86
N ALA A 508 -23.28 3.36 -21.98
CA ALA A 508 -23.71 4.54 -22.72
C ALA A 508 -23.22 5.85 -22.09
N GLU A 509 -23.31 5.99 -20.76
CA GLU A 509 -22.78 7.14 -20.02
C GLU A 509 -21.26 7.28 -20.20
N ARG A 510 -20.51 6.15 -20.17
CA ARG A 510 -19.06 6.13 -20.42
C ARG A 510 -18.71 6.57 -21.84
N GLN A 511 -19.48 6.11 -22.84
CA GLN A 511 -19.25 6.49 -24.23
C GLN A 511 -19.51 7.99 -24.46
N GLN A 512 -20.61 8.54 -23.93
CA GLN A 512 -20.88 9.98 -24.00
C GLN A 512 -19.84 10.82 -23.25
N ALA A 513 -19.32 10.33 -22.12
CA ALA A 513 -18.24 11.01 -21.40
C ALA A 513 -16.93 11.01 -22.21
N GLN A 514 -16.61 9.90 -22.88
CA GLN A 514 -15.44 9.81 -23.77
C GLN A 514 -15.57 10.72 -25.00
N GLU A 515 -16.75 10.80 -25.61
CA GLU A 515 -17.02 11.71 -26.73
C GLU A 515 -16.88 13.17 -26.30
N ARG A 516 -17.45 13.57 -25.15
CA ARG A 516 -17.28 14.92 -24.59
C ARG A 516 -15.83 15.25 -24.28
N GLN A 517 -15.08 14.29 -23.75
CA GLN A 517 -13.65 14.45 -23.46
C GLN A 517 -12.87 14.70 -24.76
N ALA A 518 -13.11 13.90 -25.79
CA ALA A 518 -12.44 14.02 -27.08
C ALA A 518 -12.79 15.34 -27.78
N GLU A 519 -14.05 15.79 -27.72
CA GLU A 519 -14.47 17.10 -28.24
C GLU A 519 -13.80 18.26 -27.49
N ALA A 520 -13.71 18.19 -26.15
CA ALA A 520 -13.04 19.20 -25.35
C ALA A 520 -11.52 19.28 -25.65
N GLU A 521 -10.87 18.13 -25.85
CA GLU A 521 -9.47 18.06 -26.25
C GLU A 521 -9.25 18.64 -27.66
N GLN A 522 -10.11 18.34 -28.61
CA GLN A 522 -10.03 18.92 -29.96
C GLN A 522 -10.30 20.42 -29.97
N ALA A 523 -11.27 20.90 -29.19
CA ALA A 523 -11.59 22.32 -29.07
C ALA A 523 -10.41 23.11 -28.46
N LEU A 524 -9.77 22.59 -27.42
CA LEU A 524 -8.58 23.21 -26.80
C LEU A 524 -7.35 23.12 -27.71
N ALA A 525 -7.15 22.00 -28.41
CA ALA A 525 -6.06 21.87 -29.38
C ALA A 525 -6.20 22.85 -30.56
N GLY A 526 -7.44 23.23 -30.91
CA GLY A 526 -7.75 24.20 -31.96
C GLY A 526 -7.77 25.67 -31.50
N ASP A 527 -7.59 25.97 -30.21
CA ASP A 527 -7.67 27.33 -29.68
C ASP A 527 -6.38 28.14 -29.99
N PRO A 528 -6.45 29.20 -30.82
CA PRO A 528 -5.30 30.01 -31.17
C PRO A 528 -4.65 30.72 -29.97
N ALA A 529 -5.40 31.03 -28.92
CA ALA A 529 -4.88 31.71 -27.73
C ALA A 529 -4.03 30.74 -26.88
N LEU A 530 -4.47 29.48 -26.77
CA LEU A 530 -3.74 28.43 -26.07
C LEU A 530 -2.46 28.05 -26.83
N GLN A 531 -2.53 27.94 -28.16
CA GLN A 531 -1.35 27.72 -28.99
C GLN A 531 -0.32 28.84 -28.83
N GLY A 532 -0.76 30.10 -28.83
CA GLY A 532 0.12 31.25 -28.57
C GLY A 532 0.74 31.24 -27.17
N LEU A 533 0.04 30.76 -26.14
CA LEU A 533 0.57 30.60 -24.80
C LEU A 533 1.58 29.45 -24.70
N CYS A 534 1.31 28.31 -25.33
CA CYS A 534 2.23 27.18 -25.37
C CYS A 534 3.52 27.54 -26.12
N GLU A 535 3.44 28.27 -27.23
CA GLU A 535 4.61 28.77 -27.97
C GLU A 535 5.40 29.83 -27.20
N ALA A 536 4.73 30.72 -26.47
CA ALA A 536 5.39 31.79 -25.72
C ALA A 536 6.08 31.30 -24.44
N PHE A 537 5.58 30.23 -23.81
CA PHE A 537 6.01 29.76 -22.49
C PHE A 537 6.56 28.32 -22.48
N ASP A 538 6.75 27.69 -23.65
CA ASP A 538 7.20 26.29 -23.78
C ASP A 538 6.32 25.31 -22.97
N GLY A 539 5.01 25.62 -22.94
CA GLY A 539 4.02 24.95 -22.09
C GLY A 539 3.48 23.67 -22.72
N GLN A 540 3.23 22.65 -21.89
CA GLN A 540 2.56 21.40 -22.31
C GLN A 540 1.21 21.25 -21.60
N LEU A 541 0.19 20.84 -22.36
CA LEU A 541 -1.14 20.61 -21.82
C LEU A 541 -1.18 19.25 -21.09
N HIS A 542 -1.31 19.30 -19.76
CA HIS A 542 -1.21 18.11 -18.90
C HIS A 542 -2.55 17.37 -18.68
N GLY A 543 -3.67 17.94 -19.18
CA GLY A 543 -4.98 17.30 -19.18
C GLY A 543 -6.12 18.29 -19.44
N VAL A 544 -7.22 17.78 -20.02
CA VAL A 544 -8.48 18.53 -20.20
C VAL A 544 -9.51 17.95 -19.24
N ARG A 545 -10.20 18.81 -18.49
CA ARG A 545 -11.40 18.43 -17.73
C ARG A 545 -12.59 19.20 -18.29
N PRO A 546 -13.54 18.54 -18.97
CA PRO A 546 -14.81 19.14 -19.35
C PRO A 546 -15.50 19.64 -18.09
N ALA A 547 -16.05 20.86 -18.13
CA ALA A 547 -16.87 21.33 -17.03
C ALA A 547 -18.12 20.44 -16.96
N ASP A 548 -18.29 19.72 -15.86
CA ASP A 548 -19.53 18.99 -15.60
C ASP A 548 -20.65 20.01 -15.46
N GLY A 549 -21.70 19.85 -16.26
CA GLY A 549 -22.88 20.73 -16.30
C GLY A 549 -23.76 20.67 -15.06
N GLU A 550 -23.17 20.52 -13.87
CA GLU A 550 -23.81 20.73 -12.58
C GLU A 550 -23.06 21.85 -11.86
N GLY A 551 -23.34 23.08 -12.27
CA GLY A 551 -23.00 24.25 -11.50
C GLY A 551 -23.79 24.24 -10.20
N ASN A 552 -23.17 23.81 -9.11
CA ASN A 552 -23.50 24.35 -7.80
C ASN A 552 -22.30 24.40 -6.86
N HIS A 553 -22.02 25.65 -6.44
CA HIS A 553 -21.27 26.11 -5.27
C HIS A 553 -19.77 26.42 -5.38
N PRO A 554 -19.36 27.47 -4.62
CA PRO A 554 -18.58 28.62 -5.10
C PRO A 554 -17.07 28.52 -4.94
#